data_AF-A0A7K2S504-F1
#
_entry.id   AF-A0A7K2S504-F1
#
_cell.length_a   1.000
_cell.length_b   1.000
_cell.length_c   1.000
_cell.angle_alpha   90.00
_cell.angle_beta   90.00
_cell.angle_gamma   90.00
#
_symmetry.space_group_name_H-M   'P 1'
#
loop_
_entity.id
_entity.type
_entity.pdbx_description
1 polymer ?
#
loop_
_entity_poly.entity_id
_entity_poly.type
_entity_poly.pdbx_seq_one_letter_code
_entity_poly.pdbx_strand_id
1 'polypeptide(L)'
;MHSHETPARPHDRQRPAPVARAAERDADSQGPRSPGSLQGTLGNTAVTRMITVSRMMSEDEFKQSTKRFGAKRNASEIGRVDEALRAFYALPDGGQVARLYALKDIVAACEAYVAHKSGEGDRVDGVERLNNQAREAQSALDAEAVFHGLLAEIDRMVAGGEDPDMDRRLPAGEAQKASQRMSGPVFTTVMDGFVDRLRALRGDAGLPDETRAVIGELMAVVDLVTVKQYPRGGMPGMKLTTAAGEDPAFTFNVDTQARGGSSFMLGHVAHELTHVAAHQAFGSSPVMELVRSGATVAEVAALAEERKQVLAGLRQDLGEGDGFSEFQQRMLEEKLGYGGQSGKLKKYADSFAAAGKITPEQQAQLVAWDAAAGSASGTLIEYDTVINQMLVYLHLWETDQDHPFYVRLRAAARGAFDRRSQAREATAQAGDTP
;
A
#
# COMPACT_ATOMS: atom_id res chain seq x y z
N MET A 1 18.02 -24.10 -28.83
CA MET A 1 17.78 -23.20 -29.99
C MET A 1 18.48 -21.89 -29.71
N HIS A 2 19.13 -21.34 -30.72
CA HIS A 2 20.32 -20.50 -30.61
C HIS A 2 20.20 -19.19 -29.82
N SER A 3 21.31 -18.92 -29.17
CA SER A 3 21.81 -17.77 -28.42
C SER A 3 21.91 -16.47 -29.23
N HIS A 4 21.77 -15.35 -28.52
CA HIS A 4 22.61 -14.16 -28.73
C HIS A 4 22.83 -13.42 -27.41
N GLU A 5 23.96 -13.72 -26.77
CA GLU A 5 24.70 -12.76 -25.96
C GLU A 5 25.51 -11.85 -26.87
N THR A 6 25.71 -10.58 -26.49
CA THR A 6 26.93 -9.82 -26.81
C THR A 6 27.17 -8.79 -25.69
N PRO A 7 28.43 -8.56 -25.26
CA PRO A 7 28.78 -8.22 -23.89
C PRO A 7 29.15 -6.75 -23.64
N ALA A 8 29.30 -6.42 -22.37
CA ALA A 8 29.78 -5.15 -21.82
C ALA A 8 31.19 -4.73 -22.31
N ARG A 9 31.47 -3.42 -22.29
CA ARG A 9 32.83 -2.88 -22.15
C ARG A 9 32.89 -1.64 -21.23
N PRO A 10 34.06 -1.39 -20.61
CA PRO A 10 34.21 -0.62 -19.36
C PRO A 10 35.01 0.69 -19.54
N HIS A 11 35.35 1.32 -18.40
CA HIS A 11 36.20 2.51 -18.16
C HIS A 11 35.44 3.85 -18.13
N ASP A 12 35.74 4.84 -17.28
CA ASP A 12 36.82 5.00 -16.31
C ASP A 12 36.42 6.04 -15.24
N ARG A 13 37.16 5.99 -14.13
CA ARG A 13 37.19 6.98 -13.05
C ARG A 13 37.50 8.38 -13.57
N GLN A 14 36.84 9.40 -13.01
CA GLN A 14 37.49 10.67 -12.64
C GLN A 14 36.59 11.56 -11.77
N ARG A 15 36.98 11.71 -10.49
CA ARG A 15 36.87 12.96 -9.71
C ARG A 15 38.18 13.73 -9.96
N PRO A 16 38.20 15.07 -9.98
CA PRO A 16 38.21 15.86 -8.73
C PRO A 16 37.43 17.21 -8.85
N ALA A 17 36.65 17.63 -7.85
CA ALA A 17 37.00 18.47 -6.67
C ALA A 17 36.58 19.96 -6.83
N PRO A 18 36.36 20.69 -5.72
CA PRO A 18 35.37 21.77 -5.59
C PRO A 18 35.99 23.18 -5.54
N VAL A 19 35.19 24.23 -5.75
CA VAL A 19 35.55 25.59 -5.32
C VAL A 19 34.33 26.32 -4.76
N ALA A 20 34.55 26.94 -3.61
CA ALA A 20 33.59 27.61 -2.76
C ALA A 20 33.50 29.13 -3.04
N ARG A 21 32.37 29.71 -2.58
CA ARG A 21 32.17 31.04 -1.98
C ARG A 21 32.71 32.29 -2.70
N ALA A 22 31.84 33.29 -2.92
CA ALA A 22 31.59 34.38 -1.95
C ALA A 22 30.89 35.59 -2.59
N ALA A 23 29.99 36.22 -1.80
CA ALA A 23 29.83 37.68 -1.59
C ALA A 23 29.38 38.55 -2.80
N GLU A 24 28.62 39.64 -2.69
CA GLU A 24 27.79 40.35 -1.70
C GLU A 24 27.36 41.65 -2.44
N ARG A 25 26.25 42.31 -2.03
CA ARG A 25 25.93 43.75 -2.23
C ARG A 25 25.52 44.21 -3.65
N ASP A 26 24.65 45.18 -3.89
CA ASP A 26 23.90 46.14 -3.05
C ASP A 26 22.75 46.76 -3.89
N ALA A 27 21.73 47.23 -3.17
CA ALA A 27 20.92 48.46 -3.37
C ALA A 27 20.16 48.79 -4.68
N ASP A 28 18.84 48.96 -4.48
CA ASP A 28 17.94 50.02 -4.97
C ASP A 28 18.12 50.64 -6.37
N SER A 29 17.09 50.46 -7.20
CA SER A 29 16.55 51.56 -8.02
C SER A 29 15.06 51.36 -8.32
N GLN A 30 14.26 52.34 -7.89
CA GLN A 30 12.86 52.51 -8.25
C GLN A 30 12.73 52.84 -9.76
N GLY A 31 11.80 52.19 -10.44
CA GLY A 31 11.32 52.51 -11.78
C GLY A 31 9.86 52.04 -11.95
N PRO A 32 9.03 52.72 -12.75
CA PRO A 32 7.59 52.83 -12.53
C PRO A 32 6.80 51.56 -12.87
N ARG A 33 5.82 51.24 -12.02
CA ARG A 33 4.82 50.20 -12.25
C ARG A 33 3.88 50.63 -13.38
N SER A 34 4.04 50.05 -14.57
CA SER A 34 3.04 50.14 -15.64
C SER A 34 1.78 49.35 -15.27
N PRO A 35 0.57 49.92 -15.43
CA PRO A 35 -0.69 49.22 -15.20
C PRO A 35 -0.99 48.30 -16.40
N GLY A 36 -0.28 47.18 -16.49
CA GLY A 36 -0.44 46.22 -17.59
C GLY A 36 0.10 44.81 -17.32
N SER A 37 0.87 44.60 -16.24
CA SER A 37 1.48 43.29 -15.94
C SER A 37 0.61 42.34 -15.10
N LEU A 38 -0.62 42.74 -14.74
CA LEU A 38 -1.55 41.90 -13.95
C LEU A 38 -2.60 41.15 -14.79
N GLN A 39 -2.64 41.36 -16.12
CA GLN A 39 -3.55 40.61 -17.01
C GLN A 39 -2.91 39.36 -17.64
N GLY A 40 -1.59 39.18 -17.53
CA GLY A 40 -0.88 38.05 -18.16
C GLY A 40 -0.84 36.75 -17.36
N THR A 41 -1.04 36.80 -16.04
CA THR A 41 -0.91 35.61 -15.17
C THR A 41 -2.22 34.84 -15.02
N LEU A 42 -3.36 35.53 -14.91
CA LEU A 42 -4.68 34.87 -14.85
C LEU A 42 -5.05 34.22 -16.18
N GLY A 43 -4.70 34.85 -17.31
CA GLY A 43 -4.91 34.30 -18.65
C GLY A 43 -4.09 33.04 -18.89
N ASN A 44 -2.80 33.02 -18.52
CA ASN A 44 -1.97 31.83 -18.70
C ASN A 44 -2.39 30.68 -17.78
N THR A 45 -2.77 30.92 -16.52
CA THR A 45 -3.27 29.83 -15.67
C THR A 45 -4.62 29.30 -16.16
N ALA A 46 -5.53 30.15 -16.64
CA ALA A 46 -6.80 29.72 -17.22
C ALA A 46 -6.64 28.99 -18.57
N VAL A 47 -5.69 29.42 -19.42
CA VAL A 47 -5.38 28.80 -20.72
C VAL A 47 -4.64 27.48 -20.52
N THR A 48 -3.67 27.39 -19.60
CA THR A 48 -3.05 26.11 -19.23
C THR A 48 -4.05 25.17 -18.54
N ARG A 49 -5.05 25.70 -17.81
CA ARG A 49 -6.16 24.95 -17.19
C ARG A 49 -7.20 24.43 -18.18
N MET A 50 -7.53 25.18 -19.23
CA MET A 50 -8.33 24.65 -20.34
C MET A 50 -7.55 23.54 -21.05
N ILE A 51 -6.24 23.72 -21.27
CA ILE A 51 -5.40 22.74 -21.97
C ILE A 51 -5.27 21.39 -21.23
N THR A 52 -5.46 21.33 -19.90
CA THR A 52 -5.41 20.05 -19.15
C THR A 52 -6.75 19.31 -19.07
N VAL A 53 -7.89 19.99 -19.29
CA VAL A 53 -9.24 19.38 -19.43
C VAL A 53 -9.71 19.37 -20.89
N SER A 54 -8.88 19.87 -21.83
CA SER A 54 -9.15 20.11 -23.26
C SER A 54 -9.47 18.88 -24.12
N ARG A 55 -9.74 17.71 -23.53
CA ARG A 55 -10.01 16.47 -24.28
C ARG A 55 -11.42 15.93 -24.13
N MET A 56 -12.19 16.37 -23.12
CA MET A 56 -13.56 15.92 -22.95
C MET A 56 -14.52 16.97 -23.51
N MET A 57 -15.49 16.52 -24.29
CA MET A 57 -16.50 17.41 -24.86
C MET A 57 -17.30 18.12 -23.77
N SER A 58 -17.65 19.37 -24.04
CA SER A 58 -18.56 20.18 -23.22
C SER A 58 -20.01 19.65 -23.29
N GLU A 59 -20.88 20.12 -22.39
CA GLU A 59 -22.31 19.81 -22.44
C GLU A 59 -22.94 20.16 -23.80
N ASP A 60 -22.52 21.26 -24.42
CA ASP A 60 -23.10 21.73 -25.68
C ASP A 60 -22.58 20.93 -26.88
N GLU A 61 -21.29 20.59 -26.89
CA GLU A 61 -20.73 19.68 -27.90
C GLU A 61 -21.38 18.29 -27.81
N PHE A 62 -21.58 17.77 -26.60
CA PHE A 62 -22.28 16.50 -26.40
C PHE A 62 -23.74 16.55 -26.88
N LYS A 63 -24.46 17.65 -26.57
CA LYS A 63 -25.83 17.84 -27.07
C LYS A 63 -25.87 17.92 -28.59
N GLN A 64 -24.86 18.50 -29.25
CA GLN A 64 -24.78 18.55 -30.70
C GLN A 64 -24.45 17.19 -31.30
N SER A 65 -23.48 16.48 -30.73
CA SER A 65 -23.02 15.17 -31.21
C SER A 65 -24.04 14.05 -31.03
N THR A 66 -25.07 14.26 -30.18
CA THR A 66 -26.14 13.29 -29.89
C THR A 66 -27.50 13.65 -30.49
N LYS A 67 -27.55 14.72 -31.30
CA LYS A 67 -28.72 15.07 -32.12
C LYS A 67 -28.73 14.22 -33.38
N ARG A 68 -29.85 13.56 -33.64
CA ARG A 68 -30.12 12.92 -34.93
C ARG A 68 -30.48 14.02 -35.94
N PHE A 69 -29.94 13.95 -37.16
CA PHE A 69 -30.23 14.93 -38.21
C PHE A 69 -31.76 15.09 -38.40
N GLY A 70 -32.27 16.32 -38.26
CA GLY A 70 -33.69 16.66 -38.44
C GLY A 70 -34.66 16.28 -37.30
N ALA A 71 -34.20 15.76 -36.16
CA ALA A 71 -35.08 15.35 -35.05
C ALA A 71 -34.76 16.05 -33.71
N LYS A 72 -35.79 16.24 -32.87
CA LYS A 72 -35.61 16.73 -31.49
C LYS A 72 -34.95 15.65 -30.62
N ARG A 73 -33.94 16.05 -29.85
CA ARG A 73 -33.29 15.19 -28.84
C ARG A 73 -34.29 14.93 -27.70
N ASN A 74 -34.61 13.66 -27.43
CA ASN A 74 -35.45 13.31 -26.31
C ASN A 74 -34.61 13.29 -25.02
N ALA A 75 -34.80 14.29 -24.17
CA ALA A 75 -34.02 14.45 -22.95
C ALA A 75 -34.22 13.32 -21.93
N SER A 76 -35.37 12.62 -21.94
CA SER A 76 -35.62 11.52 -21.00
C SER A 76 -34.78 10.27 -21.29
N GLU A 77 -34.36 10.07 -22.55
CA GLU A 77 -33.61 8.86 -22.95
C GLU A 77 -32.11 8.94 -22.63
N ILE A 78 -31.55 10.15 -22.55
CA ILE A 78 -30.11 10.41 -22.37
C ILE A 78 -29.81 11.25 -21.13
N GLY A 79 -30.84 11.58 -20.36
CA GLY A 79 -30.77 12.53 -19.24
C GLY A 79 -29.74 12.16 -18.17
N ARG A 80 -29.50 10.86 -17.93
CA ARG A 80 -28.46 10.40 -16.99
C ARG A 80 -27.05 10.81 -17.44
N VAL A 81 -26.77 10.76 -18.74
CA VAL A 81 -25.48 11.18 -19.28
C VAL A 81 -25.34 12.70 -19.23
N ASP A 82 -26.41 13.45 -19.51
CA ASP A 82 -26.42 14.92 -19.37
C ASP A 82 -26.19 15.36 -17.92
N GLU A 83 -26.83 14.69 -16.97
CA GLU A 83 -26.70 14.99 -15.56
C GLU A 83 -25.28 14.70 -15.04
N ALA A 84 -24.72 13.55 -15.39
CA ALA A 84 -23.35 13.20 -15.02
C ALA A 84 -22.32 14.19 -15.61
N LEU A 85 -22.49 14.58 -16.87
CA LEU A 85 -21.60 15.55 -17.53
C LEU A 85 -21.69 16.93 -16.89
N ARG A 86 -22.91 17.40 -16.58
CA ARG A 86 -23.12 18.66 -15.85
C ARG A 86 -22.50 18.63 -14.46
N ALA A 87 -22.71 17.53 -13.73
CA ALA A 87 -22.16 17.36 -12.40
C ALA A 87 -20.62 17.44 -12.41
N PHE A 88 -19.97 16.81 -13.39
CA PHE A 88 -18.53 16.91 -13.60
C PHE A 88 -18.05 18.36 -13.79
N TYR A 89 -18.71 19.13 -14.67
CA TYR A 89 -18.33 20.52 -14.93
C TYR A 89 -18.69 21.49 -13.80
N ALA A 90 -19.57 21.08 -12.87
CA ALA A 90 -19.92 21.85 -11.68
C ALA A 90 -18.92 21.68 -10.52
N LEU A 91 -18.00 20.71 -10.60
CA LEU A 91 -17.03 20.46 -9.53
C LEU A 91 -16.06 21.64 -9.34
N PRO A 92 -15.73 21.99 -8.08
CA PRO A 92 -14.70 23.00 -7.81
C PRO A 92 -13.32 22.51 -8.26
N ASP A 93 -12.43 23.47 -8.54
CA ASP A 93 -11.04 23.19 -8.88
C ASP A 93 -10.30 22.50 -7.70
N GLY A 94 -9.55 21.44 -7.98
CA GLY A 94 -8.60 20.83 -7.03
C GLY A 94 -8.98 19.47 -6.43
N GLY A 95 -10.22 19.01 -6.54
CA GLY A 95 -10.64 17.71 -5.99
C GLY A 95 -10.39 16.52 -6.92
N GLN A 96 -9.18 15.92 -6.91
CA GLN A 96 -8.85 14.79 -7.80
C GLN A 96 -9.77 13.56 -7.59
N VAL A 97 -10.14 13.25 -6.35
CA VAL A 97 -11.08 12.15 -6.05
C VAL A 97 -12.49 12.45 -6.52
N ALA A 98 -12.98 13.68 -6.28
CA ALA A 98 -14.29 14.10 -6.76
C ALA A 98 -14.36 14.04 -8.30
N ARG A 99 -13.29 14.46 -8.98
CA ARG A 99 -13.16 14.35 -10.44
C ARG A 99 -13.14 12.89 -10.89
N LEU A 100 -12.40 12.01 -10.21
CA LEU A 100 -12.41 10.58 -10.49
C LEU A 100 -13.84 10.01 -10.43
N TYR A 101 -14.58 10.26 -9.35
CA TYR A 101 -15.94 9.73 -9.23
C TYR A 101 -16.90 10.31 -10.25
N ALA A 102 -16.88 11.61 -10.51
CA ALA A 102 -17.72 12.19 -11.55
C ALA A 102 -17.40 11.61 -12.95
N LEU A 103 -16.13 11.34 -13.25
CA LEU A 103 -15.76 10.64 -14.48
C LEU A 103 -16.23 9.19 -14.50
N LYS A 104 -16.24 8.49 -13.36
CA LYS A 104 -16.80 7.14 -13.25
C LYS A 104 -18.31 7.14 -13.46
N ASP A 105 -19.01 8.14 -12.95
CA ASP A 105 -20.45 8.31 -13.15
C ASP A 105 -20.78 8.58 -14.63
N ILE A 106 -19.98 9.39 -15.33
CA ILE A 106 -20.11 9.57 -16.79
C ILE A 106 -19.93 8.24 -17.53
N VAL A 107 -18.86 7.49 -17.23
CA VAL A 107 -18.60 6.19 -17.87
C VAL A 107 -19.75 5.22 -17.63
N ALA A 108 -20.21 5.07 -16.39
CA ALA A 108 -21.32 4.19 -16.04
C ALA A 108 -22.63 4.60 -16.72
N ALA A 109 -22.93 5.90 -16.79
CA ALA A 109 -24.11 6.41 -17.49
C ALA A 109 -24.04 6.14 -19.00
N CYS A 110 -22.87 6.33 -19.61
CA CYS A 110 -22.64 6.02 -21.02
C CYS A 110 -22.81 4.51 -21.32
N GLU A 111 -22.20 3.64 -20.50
CA GLU A 111 -22.31 2.19 -20.66
C GLU A 111 -23.75 1.69 -20.50
N ALA A 112 -24.46 2.19 -19.48
CA ALA A 112 -25.87 1.85 -19.28
C ALA A 112 -26.74 2.30 -20.45
N TYR A 113 -26.45 3.46 -21.04
CA TYR A 113 -27.14 3.95 -22.22
C TYR A 113 -26.91 3.04 -23.45
N VAL A 114 -25.64 2.71 -23.75
CA VAL A 114 -25.27 1.86 -24.89
C VAL A 114 -25.87 0.46 -24.72
N ALA A 115 -25.79 -0.13 -23.53
CA ALA A 115 -26.36 -1.45 -23.25
C ALA A 115 -27.90 -1.51 -23.43
N HIS A 116 -28.61 -0.41 -23.14
CA HIS A 116 -30.06 -0.36 -23.26
C HIS A 116 -30.55 -0.06 -24.70
N LYS A 117 -29.69 0.53 -25.55
CA LYS A 117 -30.01 0.83 -26.94
C LYS A 117 -29.43 -0.24 -27.85
N SER A 118 -30.28 -1.15 -28.31
CA SER A 118 -29.92 -2.13 -29.34
C SER A 118 -29.79 -1.45 -30.71
N GLY A 119 -28.55 -1.09 -31.11
CA GLY A 119 -28.23 -0.74 -32.50
C GLY A 119 -27.27 0.44 -32.70
N GLU A 120 -26.88 0.65 -33.96
CA GLU A 120 -26.01 1.73 -34.45
C GLU A 120 -26.77 3.07 -34.65
N GLY A 121 -26.07 4.20 -34.51
CA GLY A 121 -26.57 5.52 -34.90
C GLY A 121 -25.91 6.68 -34.18
N ASP A 122 -25.97 7.89 -34.76
CA ASP A 122 -25.24 9.10 -34.33
C ASP A 122 -25.21 9.36 -32.81
N ARG A 123 -26.29 9.02 -32.11
CA ARG A 123 -26.41 9.20 -30.66
C ARG A 123 -25.57 8.19 -29.87
N VAL A 124 -25.54 6.93 -30.29
CA VAL A 124 -24.68 5.89 -29.69
C VAL A 124 -23.22 6.28 -29.92
N ASP A 125 -22.84 6.66 -31.14
CA ASP A 125 -21.48 7.11 -31.45
C ASP A 125 -21.07 8.34 -30.60
N GLY A 126 -21.98 9.28 -30.39
CA GLY A 126 -21.76 10.43 -29.52
C GLY A 126 -21.53 10.04 -28.06
N VAL A 127 -22.28 9.06 -27.55
CA VAL A 127 -22.13 8.52 -26.18
C VAL A 127 -20.84 7.73 -26.02
N GLU A 128 -20.47 6.93 -27.03
CA GLU A 128 -19.21 6.18 -27.04
C GLU A 128 -17.99 7.11 -27.10
N ARG A 129 -18.05 8.18 -27.91
CA ARG A 129 -17.00 9.20 -27.92
C ARG A 129 -16.82 9.85 -26.56
N LEU A 130 -17.91 10.23 -25.87
CA LEU A 130 -17.83 10.77 -24.51
C LEU A 130 -17.27 9.73 -23.53
N ASN A 131 -17.69 8.47 -23.62
CA ASN A 131 -17.18 7.38 -22.79
C ASN A 131 -15.65 7.26 -22.91
N ASN A 132 -15.14 7.22 -24.14
CA ASN A 132 -13.71 7.14 -24.41
C ASN A 132 -12.96 8.37 -23.85
N GLN A 133 -13.47 9.58 -24.07
CA GLN A 133 -12.87 10.79 -23.52
C GLN A 133 -12.86 10.80 -21.98
N ALA A 134 -13.94 10.32 -21.34
CA ALA A 134 -14.01 10.22 -19.89
C ALA A 134 -12.99 9.20 -19.34
N ARG A 135 -12.80 8.05 -20.02
CA ARG A 135 -11.78 7.05 -19.67
C ARG A 135 -10.35 7.57 -19.84
N GLU A 136 -10.10 8.31 -20.91
CA GLU A 136 -8.82 9.00 -21.12
C GLU A 136 -8.57 10.04 -20.02
N ALA A 137 -9.59 10.83 -19.65
CA ALA A 137 -9.50 11.80 -18.58
C ALA A 137 -9.22 11.13 -17.21
N GLN A 138 -9.85 9.99 -16.89
CA GLN A 138 -9.53 9.21 -15.68
C GLN A 138 -8.06 8.77 -15.66
N SER A 139 -7.54 8.36 -16.82
CA SER A 139 -6.16 7.90 -16.98
C SER A 139 -5.14 9.04 -16.81
N ALA A 140 -5.54 10.27 -17.14
CA ALA A 140 -4.73 11.48 -17.04
C ALA A 140 -4.76 12.17 -15.67
N LEU A 141 -5.62 11.72 -14.74
CA LEU A 141 -5.61 12.23 -13.36
C LEU A 141 -4.25 11.98 -12.69
N ASP A 142 -3.86 12.89 -11.81
CA ASP A 142 -2.65 12.74 -11.00
C ASP A 142 -2.80 11.53 -10.08
N ALA A 143 -2.03 10.48 -10.39
CA ALA A 143 -2.10 9.19 -9.71
C ALA A 143 -1.75 9.31 -8.22
N GLU A 144 -0.79 10.16 -7.85
CA GLU A 144 -0.37 10.36 -6.46
C GLU A 144 -1.46 11.08 -5.67
N ALA A 145 -1.99 12.17 -6.22
CA ALA A 145 -3.04 12.93 -5.56
C ALA A 145 -4.36 12.14 -5.45
N VAL A 146 -4.71 11.33 -6.46
CA VAL A 146 -5.85 10.40 -6.39
C VAL A 146 -5.63 9.36 -5.30
N PHE A 147 -4.46 8.73 -5.25
CA PHE A 147 -4.16 7.72 -4.23
C PHE A 147 -4.29 8.27 -2.82
N HIS A 148 -3.62 9.39 -2.51
CA HIS A 148 -3.71 10.01 -1.18
C HIS A 148 -5.13 10.48 -0.83
N GLY A 149 -5.85 11.03 -1.80
CA GLY A 149 -7.23 11.45 -1.59
C GLY A 149 -8.17 10.28 -1.29
N LEU A 150 -7.99 9.14 -1.99
CA LEU A 150 -8.79 7.94 -1.75
C LEU A 150 -8.46 7.31 -0.41
N LEU A 151 -7.19 7.28 0.02
CA LEU A 151 -6.83 6.84 1.37
C LEU A 151 -7.54 7.68 2.43
N ALA A 152 -7.53 9.01 2.28
CA ALA A 152 -8.21 9.90 3.22
C ALA A 152 -9.74 9.74 3.21
N GLU A 153 -10.34 9.34 2.09
CA GLU A 153 -11.76 8.99 2.05
C GLU A 153 -12.04 7.67 2.76
N ILE A 154 -11.23 6.64 2.51
CA ILE A 154 -11.35 5.34 3.18
C ILE A 154 -11.14 5.51 4.69
N ASP A 155 -10.16 6.30 5.12
CA ASP A 155 -9.93 6.60 6.55
C ASP A 155 -11.17 7.21 7.20
N ARG A 156 -11.85 8.16 6.52
CA ARG A 156 -13.12 8.74 7.01
C ARG A 156 -14.24 7.71 7.09
N MET A 157 -14.36 6.83 6.10
CA MET A 157 -15.37 5.77 6.08
C MET A 157 -15.16 4.82 7.26
N VAL A 158 -13.92 4.34 7.45
CA VAL A 158 -13.59 3.42 8.55
C VAL A 158 -13.83 4.09 9.91
N ALA A 159 -13.44 5.36 10.09
CA ALA A 159 -13.72 6.11 11.32
C ALA A 159 -15.23 6.33 11.56
N GLY A 160 -16.02 6.44 10.49
CA GLY A 160 -17.49 6.50 10.54
C GLY A 160 -18.18 5.16 10.76
N GLY A 161 -17.43 4.05 10.89
CA GLY A 161 -17.98 2.71 10.98
C GLY A 161 -18.55 2.15 9.67
N GLU A 162 -18.27 2.80 8.54
CA GLU A 162 -18.66 2.35 7.21
C GLU A 162 -17.71 1.27 6.69
N ASP A 163 -18.16 0.56 5.65
CA ASP A 163 -17.43 -0.52 5.00
C ASP A 163 -16.93 -0.10 3.61
N PRO A 164 -15.64 0.24 3.45
CA PRO A 164 -15.07 0.66 2.17
C PRO A 164 -15.17 -0.40 1.07
N ASP A 165 -15.19 -1.69 1.43
CA ASP A 165 -15.27 -2.80 0.47
C ASP A 165 -16.67 -2.91 -0.14
N MET A 166 -17.69 -2.33 0.51
CA MET A 166 -19.09 -2.36 0.06
C MET A 166 -19.51 -1.10 -0.74
N ASP A 167 -18.65 -0.09 -0.84
CA ASP A 167 -18.94 1.11 -1.61
C ASP A 167 -18.88 0.83 -3.12
N ARG A 168 -19.96 1.20 -3.83
CA ARG A 168 -20.10 0.97 -5.29
C ARG A 168 -19.04 1.69 -6.12
N ARG A 169 -18.44 2.76 -5.59
CA ARG A 169 -17.36 3.52 -6.22
C ARG A 169 -16.01 2.80 -6.11
N LEU A 170 -15.91 1.79 -5.24
CA LEU A 170 -14.75 0.92 -5.03
C LEU A 170 -13.46 1.71 -4.72
N PRO A 171 -13.46 2.54 -3.66
CA PRO A 171 -12.34 3.44 -3.36
C PRO A 171 -11.01 2.70 -3.21
N ALA A 172 -11.00 1.54 -2.54
CA ALA A 172 -9.82 0.69 -2.38
C ALA A 172 -9.25 0.20 -3.72
N GLY A 173 -10.12 -0.30 -4.60
CA GLY A 173 -9.73 -0.75 -5.95
C GLY A 173 -9.21 0.39 -6.83
N GLU A 174 -9.77 1.59 -6.70
CA GLU A 174 -9.26 2.77 -7.40
C GLU A 174 -7.93 3.28 -6.83
N ALA A 175 -7.73 3.18 -5.51
CA ALA A 175 -6.46 3.52 -4.88
C ALA A 175 -5.36 2.57 -5.36
N GLN A 176 -5.65 1.27 -5.42
CA GLN A 176 -4.74 0.28 -5.99
C GLN A 176 -4.33 0.64 -7.43
N LYS A 177 -5.30 0.93 -8.30
CA LYS A 177 -5.02 1.35 -9.69
C LYS A 177 -4.20 2.64 -9.75
N ALA A 178 -4.50 3.61 -8.89
CA ALA A 178 -3.75 4.86 -8.84
C ALA A 178 -2.28 4.61 -8.46
N SER A 179 -2.02 3.82 -7.42
CA SER A 179 -0.64 3.48 -7.02
C SER A 179 0.14 2.72 -8.10
N GLN A 180 -0.51 1.86 -8.88
CA GLN A 180 0.13 1.08 -9.94
C GLN A 180 0.43 1.90 -11.21
N ARG A 181 -0.19 3.08 -11.35
CA ARG A 181 0.09 4.05 -12.42
C ARG A 181 1.26 4.99 -12.10
N MET A 182 1.68 5.07 -10.84
CA MET A 182 2.80 5.91 -10.44
C MET A 182 4.10 5.43 -11.10
N SER A 183 4.98 6.37 -11.43
CA SER A 183 6.35 6.02 -11.79
C SER A 183 7.06 5.37 -10.60
N GLY A 184 8.08 4.54 -10.85
CA GLY A 184 8.84 3.88 -9.78
C GLY A 184 9.36 4.85 -8.71
N PRO A 185 10.05 5.96 -9.07
CA PRO A 185 10.54 6.94 -8.09
C PRO A 185 9.44 7.61 -7.27
N VAL A 186 8.30 7.94 -7.90
CA VAL A 186 7.13 8.50 -7.19
C VAL A 186 6.58 7.49 -6.20
N PHE A 187 6.36 6.25 -6.64
CA PHE A 187 5.87 5.18 -5.78
C PHE A 187 6.80 4.95 -4.58
N THR A 188 8.11 4.89 -4.80
CA THR A 188 9.10 4.76 -3.72
C THR A 188 9.01 5.92 -2.73
N THR A 189 8.89 7.16 -3.22
CA THR A 189 8.73 8.36 -2.36
C THR A 189 7.46 8.27 -1.50
N VAL A 190 6.34 7.83 -2.08
CA VAL A 190 5.09 7.62 -1.34
C VAL A 190 5.26 6.55 -0.26
N MET A 191 5.98 5.46 -0.56
CA MET A 191 6.25 4.40 0.42
C MET A 191 7.19 4.84 1.55
N ASP A 192 8.22 5.63 1.23
CA ASP A 192 9.09 6.25 2.24
C ASP A 192 8.28 7.20 3.14
N GLY A 193 7.30 7.92 2.58
CA GLY A 193 6.34 8.71 3.35
C GLY A 193 5.51 7.89 4.36
N PHE A 194 5.13 6.65 4.03
CA PHE A 194 4.48 5.76 5.02
C PHE A 194 5.45 5.26 6.08
N VAL A 195 6.70 4.96 5.72
CA VAL A 195 7.74 4.61 6.71
C VAL A 195 7.96 5.77 7.68
N ASP A 196 8.03 6.99 7.18
CA ASP A 196 8.19 8.19 8.01
C ASP A 196 6.97 8.44 8.90
N ARG A 197 5.75 8.23 8.39
CA ARG A 197 4.53 8.29 9.21
C ARG A 197 4.52 7.23 10.31
N LEU A 198 4.91 5.98 10.00
CA LEU A 198 5.05 4.92 11.00
C LEU A 198 6.10 5.30 12.06
N ARG A 199 7.23 5.89 11.66
CA ARG A 199 8.24 6.42 12.58
C ARG A 199 7.65 7.51 13.48
N ALA A 200 6.87 8.43 12.90
CA ALA A 200 6.29 9.55 13.62
C ALA A 200 5.30 9.11 14.72
N LEU A 201 4.58 7.99 14.51
CA LEU A 201 3.69 7.43 15.55
C LEU A 201 4.42 7.15 16.87
N ARG A 202 5.74 6.86 16.84
CA ARG A 202 6.53 6.65 18.06
C ARG A 202 6.49 7.84 19.02
N GLY A 203 6.35 9.06 18.49
CA GLY A 203 6.26 10.30 19.26
C GLY A 203 4.85 10.63 19.75
N ASP A 204 3.85 9.83 19.40
CA ASP A 204 2.48 10.00 19.87
C ASP A 204 2.37 9.63 21.35
N ALA A 205 1.81 10.54 22.15
CA ALA A 205 1.61 10.37 23.58
C ALA A 205 0.56 9.31 23.92
N GLY A 206 -0.41 9.10 23.01
CA GLY A 206 -1.43 8.07 23.15
C GLY A 206 -0.95 6.67 22.75
N LEU A 207 0.23 6.53 22.13
CA LEU A 207 0.72 5.23 21.69
C LEU A 207 1.14 4.35 22.89
N PRO A 208 0.62 3.11 23.02
CA PRO A 208 1.07 2.19 24.06
C PRO A 208 2.56 1.88 23.98
N ASP A 209 3.19 1.65 25.14
CA ASP A 209 4.63 1.38 25.22
C ASP A 209 5.05 0.14 24.42
N GLU A 210 4.22 -0.90 24.38
CA GLU A 210 4.47 -2.10 23.57
C GLU A 210 4.55 -1.76 22.08
N THR A 211 3.59 -0.96 21.59
CA THR A 211 3.57 -0.53 20.19
C THR A 211 4.73 0.42 19.88
N ARG A 212 5.08 1.31 20.82
CA ARG A 212 6.25 2.20 20.71
C ARG A 212 7.56 1.41 20.60
N ALA A 213 7.72 0.36 21.41
CA ALA A 213 8.89 -0.52 21.38
C ALA A 213 8.98 -1.27 20.04
N VAL A 214 7.88 -1.84 19.56
CA VAL A 214 7.79 -2.49 18.25
C VAL A 214 8.21 -1.51 17.15
N ILE A 215 7.62 -0.32 17.06
CA ILE A 215 8.00 0.67 16.04
C ILE A 215 9.48 1.02 16.13
N GLY A 216 10.03 1.17 17.35
CA GLY A 216 11.46 1.40 17.56
C GLY A 216 12.34 0.31 16.93
N GLU A 217 11.99 -0.96 17.14
CA GLU A 217 12.68 -2.10 16.51
C GLU A 217 12.54 -2.09 14.98
N LEU A 218 11.35 -1.84 14.45
CA LEU A 218 11.12 -1.79 13.01
C LEU A 218 11.94 -0.69 12.34
N MET A 219 12.07 0.47 12.99
CA MET A 219 12.85 1.59 12.46
C MET A 219 14.36 1.30 12.45
N ALA A 220 14.85 0.38 13.29
CA ALA A 220 16.26 -0.02 13.29
C ALA A 220 16.66 -0.85 12.05
N VAL A 221 15.69 -1.39 11.31
CA VAL A 221 15.94 -2.25 10.14
C VAL A 221 15.48 -1.65 8.81
N VAL A 222 14.92 -0.44 8.81
CA VAL A 222 14.40 0.23 7.60
C VAL A 222 15.47 0.38 6.52
N ASP A 223 16.70 0.71 6.91
CA ASP A 223 17.79 0.97 5.96
C ASP A 223 18.25 -0.30 5.22
N LEU A 224 17.85 -1.49 5.69
CA LEU A 224 18.09 -2.75 4.98
C LEU A 224 17.12 -2.94 3.79
N VAL A 225 16.00 -2.20 3.75
CA VAL A 225 15.00 -2.25 2.67
C VAL A 225 15.38 -1.25 1.57
N THR A 226 16.12 -1.75 0.58
CA THR A 226 16.74 -0.94 -0.46
C THR A 226 15.83 -0.67 -1.66
N VAL A 227 14.81 -1.51 -1.87
CA VAL A 227 13.85 -1.36 -2.98
C VAL A 227 12.42 -1.47 -2.46
N LYS A 228 11.57 -0.53 -2.87
CA LYS A 228 10.13 -0.50 -2.56
C LYS A 228 9.36 -0.33 -3.86
N GLN A 229 8.57 -1.33 -4.22
CA GLN A 229 7.86 -1.38 -5.51
C GLN A 229 6.55 -2.15 -5.39
N TYR A 230 5.60 -1.93 -6.29
CA TYR A 230 4.47 -2.85 -6.44
C TYR A 230 4.91 -4.12 -7.20
N PRO A 231 4.28 -5.29 -6.97
CA PRO A 231 4.66 -6.54 -7.64
C PRO A 231 4.46 -6.46 -9.17
N ARG A 232 5.52 -6.70 -9.96
CA ARG A 232 5.48 -6.83 -11.43
C ARG A 232 5.56 -8.29 -11.89
N GLY A 233 4.84 -9.16 -11.19
CA GLY A 233 4.93 -10.62 -11.32
C GLY A 233 5.44 -11.26 -10.02
N GLY A 234 4.61 -12.11 -9.41
CA GLY A 234 4.87 -12.73 -8.11
C GLY A 234 4.07 -12.10 -6.96
N MET A 235 4.21 -12.68 -5.77
CA MET A 235 3.46 -12.29 -4.58
C MET A 235 3.99 -10.98 -3.97
N PRO A 236 3.11 -10.15 -3.36
CA PRO A 236 3.53 -9.11 -2.44
C PRO A 236 4.29 -9.71 -1.25
N GLY A 237 5.07 -8.88 -0.58
CA GLY A 237 5.86 -9.22 0.58
C GLY A 237 7.34 -8.86 0.47
N MET A 238 8.02 -9.02 1.59
CA MET A 238 9.46 -8.82 1.76
C MET A 238 10.26 -9.98 1.13
N LYS A 239 11.37 -9.64 0.47
CA LYS A 239 12.29 -10.62 -0.11
C LYS A 239 13.73 -10.26 0.23
N LEU A 240 14.50 -11.22 0.71
CA LEU A 240 15.96 -11.12 0.75
C LEU A 240 16.49 -11.14 -0.68
N THR A 241 17.32 -10.15 -1.04
CA THR A 241 17.85 -9.99 -2.39
C THR A 241 19.35 -10.24 -2.50
N THR A 242 20.09 -10.19 -1.40
CA THR A 242 21.53 -10.49 -1.41
C THR A 242 21.81 -11.98 -1.33
N ALA A 243 22.98 -12.36 -1.81
CA ALA A 243 23.44 -13.75 -1.76
C ALA A 243 23.89 -14.14 -0.35
N ALA A 244 23.99 -15.44 -0.09
CA ALA A 244 24.51 -15.93 1.18
C ALA A 244 25.96 -15.45 1.42
N GLY A 245 26.22 -14.86 2.60
CA GLY A 245 27.54 -14.35 2.99
C GLY A 245 27.78 -12.87 2.67
N GLU A 246 26.81 -12.17 2.09
CA GLU A 246 26.82 -10.72 1.92
C GLU A 246 25.95 -10.03 2.98
N ASP A 247 26.14 -8.71 3.15
CA ASP A 247 25.25 -7.92 4.00
C ASP A 247 23.80 -8.05 3.51
N PRO A 248 22.84 -8.28 4.41
CA PRO A 248 21.46 -8.55 4.03
C PRO A 248 20.79 -7.27 3.47
N ALA A 249 20.29 -7.35 2.23
CA ALA A 249 19.46 -6.31 1.64
C ALA A 249 18.10 -6.91 1.22
N PHE A 250 17.07 -6.08 1.29
CA PHE A 250 15.69 -6.50 1.08
C PHE A 250 14.95 -5.67 0.05
N THR A 251 14.09 -6.33 -0.71
CA THR A 251 13.09 -5.72 -1.57
C THR A 251 11.71 -5.91 -0.98
N PHE A 252 11.00 -4.81 -0.77
CA PHE A 252 9.60 -4.79 -0.38
C PHE A 252 8.71 -4.72 -1.63
N ASN A 253 7.98 -5.80 -1.91
CA ASN A 253 6.91 -5.80 -2.92
C ASN A 253 5.59 -5.44 -2.24
N VAL A 254 5.17 -4.18 -2.37
CA VAL A 254 4.07 -3.59 -1.62
C VAL A 254 2.71 -4.07 -2.13
N ASP A 255 1.90 -4.60 -1.23
CA ASP A 255 0.46 -4.76 -1.45
C ASP A 255 -0.24 -3.38 -1.41
N THR A 256 -0.91 -3.06 -2.51
CA THR A 256 -1.50 -1.75 -2.78
C THR A 256 -3.02 -1.73 -2.65
N GLN A 257 -3.62 -2.79 -2.10
CA GLN A 257 -5.08 -2.92 -1.98
C GLN A 257 -5.75 -1.80 -1.16
N ALA A 258 -5.05 -1.17 -0.22
CA ALA A 258 -5.51 0.02 0.51
C ALA A 258 -6.91 -0.08 1.16
N ARG A 259 -7.43 -1.29 1.40
CA ARG A 259 -8.83 -1.55 1.83
C ARG A 259 -9.22 -0.92 3.17
N GLY A 260 -8.26 -0.69 4.06
CA GLY A 260 -8.43 0.04 5.33
C GLY A 260 -7.77 1.41 5.33
N GLY A 261 -7.50 1.99 4.15
CA GLY A 261 -6.91 3.31 4.01
C GLY A 261 -5.47 3.35 4.53
N SER A 262 -5.13 4.44 5.23
CA SER A 262 -3.82 4.66 5.83
C SER A 262 -3.49 3.60 6.88
N SER A 263 -4.50 3.07 7.61
CA SER A 263 -4.23 2.03 8.62
C SER A 263 -3.72 0.75 7.98
N PHE A 264 -4.33 0.32 6.87
CA PHE A 264 -3.84 -0.81 6.07
C PHE A 264 -2.41 -0.58 5.58
N MET A 265 -2.13 0.58 4.98
CA MET A 265 -0.80 0.88 4.43
C MET A 265 0.29 0.89 5.51
N LEU A 266 0.05 1.56 6.63
CA LEU A 266 1.00 1.62 7.74
C LEU A 266 1.17 0.27 8.43
N GLY A 267 0.08 -0.46 8.64
CA GLY A 267 0.14 -1.81 9.19
C GLY A 267 0.83 -2.80 8.25
N HIS A 268 0.71 -2.62 6.93
CA HIS A 268 1.44 -3.43 5.95
C HIS A 268 2.94 -3.13 5.97
N VAL A 269 3.35 -1.86 6.06
CA VAL A 269 4.77 -1.51 6.29
C VAL A 269 5.27 -2.16 7.58
N ALA A 270 4.49 -2.11 8.67
CA ALA A 270 4.87 -2.71 9.94
C ALA A 270 4.99 -4.24 9.86
N HIS A 271 4.05 -4.90 9.17
CA HIS A 271 4.07 -6.34 8.89
C HIS A 271 5.39 -6.75 8.22
N GLU A 272 5.76 -6.04 7.16
CA GLU A 272 6.88 -6.43 6.30
C GLU A 272 8.23 -6.10 6.93
N LEU A 273 8.34 -4.98 7.64
CA LEU A 273 9.52 -4.69 8.46
C LEU A 273 9.67 -5.68 9.62
N THR A 274 8.58 -6.26 10.11
CA THR A 274 8.65 -7.30 11.15
C THR A 274 9.34 -8.56 10.63
N HIS A 275 9.13 -8.95 9.36
CA HIS A 275 9.90 -10.05 8.76
C HIS A 275 11.40 -9.75 8.75
N VAL A 276 11.80 -8.52 8.40
CA VAL A 276 13.21 -8.11 8.42
C VAL A 276 13.78 -8.16 9.84
N ALA A 277 13.07 -7.57 10.82
CA ALA A 277 13.49 -7.55 12.21
C ALA A 277 13.60 -8.97 12.80
N ALA A 278 12.65 -9.85 12.50
CA ALA A 278 12.68 -11.24 12.91
C ALA A 278 13.83 -12.00 12.25
N HIS A 279 14.09 -11.77 10.96
CA HIS A 279 15.22 -12.38 10.27
C HIS A 279 16.56 -11.98 10.89
N GLN A 280 16.77 -10.69 11.15
CA GLN A 280 17.97 -10.20 11.85
C GLN A 280 18.10 -10.77 13.27
N ALA A 281 16.99 -10.92 13.99
CA ALA A 281 17.01 -11.43 15.37
C ALA A 281 17.25 -12.93 15.46
N PHE A 282 16.64 -13.70 14.56
CA PHE A 282 16.62 -15.16 14.65
C PHE A 282 17.67 -15.85 13.77
N GLY A 283 18.32 -15.12 12.87
CA GLY A 283 19.26 -15.70 11.90
C GLY A 283 18.57 -16.70 10.98
N SER A 284 17.31 -16.43 10.62
CA SER A 284 16.47 -17.34 9.85
C SER A 284 16.95 -17.48 8.41
N SER A 285 16.43 -18.48 7.70
CA SER A 285 16.68 -18.66 6.28
C SER A 285 16.10 -17.51 5.44
N PRO A 286 16.35 -17.47 4.11
CA PRO A 286 15.66 -16.57 3.20
C PRO A 286 14.12 -16.65 3.22
N VAL A 287 13.53 -17.70 3.80
CA VAL A 287 12.08 -17.82 4.05
C VAL A 287 11.60 -16.89 5.18
N MET A 288 12.51 -16.35 5.99
CA MET A 288 12.25 -15.43 7.10
C MET A 288 11.33 -16.01 8.17
N GLU A 289 11.51 -17.30 8.47
CA GLU A 289 10.75 -17.94 9.54
C GLU A 289 11.00 -17.29 10.90
N LEU A 290 9.96 -17.21 11.72
CA LEU A 290 9.90 -16.60 13.05
C LEU A 290 10.41 -17.56 14.13
N VAL A 291 11.50 -18.27 13.83
CA VAL A 291 12.10 -19.32 14.66
C VAL A 291 13.61 -19.10 14.66
N ARG A 292 14.23 -19.18 15.85
CA ARG A 292 15.68 -19.08 15.98
C ARG A 292 16.37 -20.20 15.19
N SER A 293 17.42 -19.84 14.46
CA SER A 293 18.30 -20.81 13.81
C SER A 293 18.81 -21.85 14.81
N GLY A 294 18.83 -23.12 14.38
CA GLY A 294 19.21 -24.25 15.23
C GLY A 294 18.16 -24.72 16.24
N ALA A 295 16.94 -24.18 16.23
CA ALA A 295 15.86 -24.69 17.08
C ALA A 295 15.55 -26.18 16.80
N THR A 296 15.38 -26.93 17.87
CA THR A 296 14.97 -28.34 17.80
C THR A 296 13.51 -28.48 17.38
N VAL A 297 13.15 -29.64 16.84
CA VAL A 297 11.76 -29.97 16.49
C VAL A 297 10.80 -29.80 17.68
N ALA A 298 11.24 -30.14 18.89
CA ALA A 298 10.43 -30.00 20.10
C ALA A 298 10.20 -28.53 20.48
N GLU A 299 11.24 -27.69 20.40
CA GLU A 299 11.11 -26.25 20.63
C GLU A 299 10.18 -25.59 19.61
N VAL A 300 10.26 -25.99 18.34
CA VAL A 300 9.37 -25.48 17.29
C VAL A 300 7.93 -25.89 17.52
N ALA A 301 7.67 -27.15 17.86
CA ALA A 301 6.32 -27.61 18.17
C ALA A 301 5.71 -26.86 19.37
N ALA A 302 6.49 -26.66 20.44
CA ALA A 302 6.06 -25.91 21.61
C ALA A 302 5.74 -24.45 21.28
N LEU A 303 6.61 -23.78 20.51
CA LEU A 303 6.41 -22.39 20.08
C LEU A 303 5.18 -22.24 19.18
N ALA A 304 4.96 -23.16 18.25
CA ALA A 304 3.80 -23.13 17.37
C ALA A 304 2.49 -23.30 18.15
N GLU A 305 2.47 -24.19 19.14
CA GLU A 305 1.30 -24.40 20.00
C GLU A 305 1.04 -23.19 20.91
N GLU A 306 2.07 -22.60 21.53
CA GLU A 306 1.96 -21.35 22.29
C GLU A 306 1.30 -20.25 21.44
N ARG A 307 1.84 -20.01 20.25
CA ARG A 307 1.32 -18.97 19.33
C ARG A 307 -0.09 -19.27 18.87
N LYS A 308 -0.42 -20.53 18.61
CA LYS A 308 -1.79 -20.96 18.25
C LYS A 308 -2.78 -20.64 19.38
N GLN A 309 -2.43 -20.92 20.63
CA GLN A 309 -3.27 -20.61 21.78
C GLN A 309 -3.47 -19.11 21.94
N VAL A 310 -2.44 -18.30 21.73
CA VAL A 310 -2.58 -16.83 21.75
C VAL A 310 -3.52 -16.34 20.66
N LEU A 311 -3.37 -16.82 19.41
CA LEU A 311 -4.28 -16.46 18.32
C LEU A 311 -5.73 -16.92 18.59
N ALA A 312 -5.92 -18.07 19.23
CA ALA A 312 -7.24 -18.54 19.63
C ALA A 312 -7.87 -17.62 20.69
N GLY A 313 -7.10 -17.22 21.72
CA GLY A 313 -7.56 -16.27 22.72
C GLY A 313 -7.90 -14.89 22.13
N LEU A 314 -7.10 -14.41 21.17
CA LEU A 314 -7.41 -13.17 20.45
C LEU A 314 -8.72 -13.29 19.64
N ARG A 315 -8.96 -14.43 18.98
CA ARG A 315 -10.25 -14.66 18.28
C ARG A 315 -11.43 -14.70 19.23
N GLN A 316 -11.26 -15.28 20.42
CA GLN A 316 -12.29 -15.29 21.45
C GLN A 316 -12.63 -13.87 21.90
N ASP A 317 -11.63 -13.07 22.31
CA ASP A 317 -11.83 -11.69 22.74
C ASP A 317 -12.41 -10.80 21.62
N LEU A 318 -12.13 -11.12 20.35
CA LEU A 318 -12.70 -10.41 19.19
C LEU A 318 -14.18 -10.74 18.96
N GLY A 319 -14.58 -11.99 19.21
CA GLY A 319 -15.97 -12.44 19.05
C GLY A 319 -16.87 -12.07 20.24
N GLU A 320 -16.29 -11.86 21.42
CA GLU A 320 -16.99 -11.44 22.64
C GLU A 320 -17.00 -9.90 22.83
N GLY A 321 -16.12 -9.18 22.13
CA GLY A 321 -15.93 -7.74 22.29
C GLY A 321 -16.84 -6.89 21.42
N ASP A 322 -17.60 -5.99 22.06
CA ASP A 322 -18.25 -4.86 21.40
C ASP A 322 -17.22 -3.74 21.16
N GLY A 323 -17.37 -2.97 20.07
CA GLY A 323 -16.55 -1.77 19.82
C GLY A 323 -15.83 -1.71 18.48
N PHE A 324 -15.96 -2.75 17.65
CA PHE A 324 -15.49 -2.74 16.26
C PHE A 324 -16.67 -2.66 15.28
N SER A 325 -16.49 -1.94 14.18
CA SER A 325 -17.41 -2.05 13.04
C SER A 325 -17.28 -3.43 12.38
N GLU A 326 -18.29 -3.85 11.62
CA GLU A 326 -18.23 -5.12 10.87
C GLU A 326 -16.99 -5.20 9.98
N PHE A 327 -16.60 -4.09 9.35
CA PHE A 327 -15.39 -4.01 8.53
C PHE A 327 -14.11 -4.24 9.35
N GLN A 328 -13.97 -3.55 10.49
CA GLN A 328 -12.81 -3.70 11.37
C GLN A 328 -12.72 -5.13 11.93
N GLN A 329 -13.85 -5.71 12.33
CA GLN A 329 -13.93 -7.07 12.84
C GLN A 329 -13.45 -8.07 11.79
N ARG A 330 -13.94 -7.98 10.54
CA ARG A 330 -13.47 -8.82 9.43
C ARG A 330 -11.97 -8.63 9.15
N MET A 331 -11.47 -7.39 9.16
CA MET A 331 -10.03 -7.14 8.97
C MET A 331 -9.18 -7.82 10.05
N LEU A 332 -9.59 -7.79 11.31
CA LEU A 332 -8.88 -8.45 12.41
C LEU A 332 -8.99 -9.98 12.30
N GLU A 333 -10.18 -10.51 12.01
CA GLU A 333 -10.41 -11.94 11.81
C GLU A 333 -9.56 -12.52 10.68
N GLU A 334 -9.50 -11.84 9.54
CA GLU A 334 -8.66 -12.23 8.41
C GLU A 334 -7.18 -12.32 8.80
N LYS A 335 -6.68 -11.38 9.61
CA LYS A 335 -5.28 -11.38 10.06
C LYS A 335 -5.00 -12.51 11.04
N LEU A 336 -5.89 -12.74 12.00
CA LEU A 336 -5.79 -13.89 12.90
C LEU A 336 -5.84 -15.20 12.11
N GLY A 337 -6.74 -15.30 11.13
CA GLY A 337 -6.84 -16.43 10.19
C GLY A 337 -5.54 -16.66 9.41
N TYR A 338 -5.00 -15.62 8.80
CA TYR A 338 -3.76 -15.65 8.02
C TYR A 338 -2.55 -16.12 8.84
N GLY A 339 -2.47 -15.70 10.10
CA GLY A 339 -1.43 -16.11 11.05
C GLY A 339 -1.49 -17.57 11.48
N GLY A 340 -2.66 -18.21 11.37
CA GLY A 340 -2.89 -19.59 11.82
C GLY A 340 -3.03 -20.64 10.71
N GLN A 341 -2.68 -20.32 9.46
CA GLN A 341 -2.89 -21.22 8.32
C GLN A 341 -1.97 -22.46 8.36
N SER A 342 -2.53 -23.65 8.20
CA SER A 342 -1.77 -24.90 8.11
C SER A 342 -0.99 -25.05 6.80
N GLY A 343 0.17 -25.71 6.84
CA GLY A 343 1.03 -26.03 5.71
C GLY A 343 1.76 -24.84 5.10
N LYS A 344 1.72 -23.67 5.76
CA LYS A 344 2.25 -22.42 5.19
C LYS A 344 3.77 -22.43 5.09
N LEU A 345 4.46 -22.91 6.14
CA LEU A 345 5.91 -22.97 6.17
C LEU A 345 6.43 -23.90 5.06
N LYS A 346 5.82 -25.08 4.91
CA LYS A 346 6.15 -26.01 3.81
C LYS A 346 5.94 -25.37 2.44
N LYS A 347 4.81 -24.69 2.22
CA LYS A 347 4.51 -24.02 0.95
C LYS A 347 5.58 -22.98 0.59
N TYR A 348 6.05 -22.21 1.59
CA TYR A 348 7.12 -21.24 1.39
C TYR A 348 8.45 -21.93 1.13
N ALA A 349 8.82 -22.94 1.93
CA ALA A 349 10.04 -23.71 1.74
C ALA A 349 10.12 -24.32 0.33
N ASP A 350 9.04 -24.96 -0.16
CA ASP A 350 8.99 -25.53 -1.51
C ASP A 350 9.13 -24.47 -2.59
N SER A 351 8.46 -23.33 -2.43
CA SER A 351 8.52 -22.23 -3.41
C SER A 351 9.93 -21.61 -3.48
N PHE A 352 10.59 -21.44 -2.34
CA PHE A 352 11.94 -20.90 -2.28
C PHE A 352 12.99 -21.90 -2.77
N ALA A 353 12.81 -23.19 -2.48
CA ALA A 353 13.67 -24.25 -3.01
C ALA A 353 13.55 -24.36 -4.53
N ALA A 354 12.33 -24.33 -5.08
CA ALA A 354 12.10 -24.33 -6.52
C ALA A 354 12.72 -23.10 -7.23
N ALA A 355 12.83 -21.97 -6.52
CA ALA A 355 13.51 -20.77 -6.99
C ALA A 355 15.04 -20.77 -6.74
N GLY A 356 15.61 -21.84 -6.19
CA GLY A 356 17.04 -21.95 -5.89
C GLY A 356 17.53 -21.02 -4.78
N LYS A 357 16.62 -20.54 -3.91
CA LYS A 357 16.93 -19.56 -2.86
C LYS A 357 17.36 -20.17 -1.54
N ILE A 358 17.07 -21.45 -1.32
CA ILE A 358 17.46 -22.19 -0.12
C ILE A 358 18.06 -23.54 -0.52
N THR A 359 18.92 -24.09 0.32
CA THR A 359 19.53 -25.40 0.08
C THR A 359 18.54 -26.55 0.33
N PRO A 360 18.79 -27.76 -0.20
CA PRO A 360 17.98 -28.93 0.12
C PRO A 360 17.90 -29.23 1.63
N GLU A 361 18.99 -29.00 2.37
CA GLU A 361 19.04 -29.19 3.83
C GLU A 361 18.15 -28.18 4.55
N GLN A 362 18.20 -26.92 4.14
CA GLN A 362 17.30 -25.88 4.68
C GLN A 362 15.84 -26.22 4.39
N GLN A 363 15.53 -26.64 3.15
CA GLN A 363 14.16 -27.06 2.80
C GLN A 363 13.70 -28.23 3.67
N ALA A 364 14.52 -29.28 3.82
CA ALA A 364 14.18 -30.44 4.62
C ALA A 364 13.91 -30.07 6.09
N GLN A 365 14.72 -29.17 6.66
CA GLN A 365 14.53 -28.67 8.01
C GLN A 365 13.22 -27.90 8.17
N LEU A 366 12.90 -26.99 7.24
CA LEU A 366 11.65 -26.21 7.29
C LEU A 366 10.41 -27.10 7.11
N VAL A 367 10.49 -28.14 6.27
CA VAL A 367 9.43 -29.14 6.13
C VAL A 367 9.24 -29.95 7.41
N ALA A 368 10.33 -30.33 8.09
CA ALA A 368 10.24 -31.01 9.38
C ALA A 368 9.61 -30.11 10.46
N TRP A 369 9.95 -28.83 10.49
CA TRP A 369 9.34 -27.84 11.37
C TRP A 369 7.86 -27.59 11.06
N ASP A 370 7.47 -27.55 9.79
CA ASP A 370 6.06 -27.45 9.37
C ASP A 370 5.25 -28.65 9.89
N ALA A 371 5.77 -29.86 9.71
CA ALA A 371 5.15 -31.08 10.21
C ALA A 371 5.02 -31.09 11.74
N ALA A 372 6.04 -30.61 12.46
CA ALA A 372 6.04 -30.52 13.91
C ALA A 372 5.02 -29.50 14.45
N ALA A 373 4.84 -28.39 13.76
CA ALA A 373 3.84 -27.37 14.10
C ALA A 373 2.41 -27.79 13.73
N GLY A 374 2.25 -28.73 12.80
CA GLY A 374 0.96 -29.24 12.35
C GLY A 374 0.02 -28.11 11.88
N SER A 375 -1.18 -28.05 12.46
CA SER A 375 -2.18 -27.00 12.16
C SER A 375 -1.70 -25.57 12.43
N ALA A 376 -0.66 -25.39 13.24
CA ALA A 376 -0.14 -24.08 13.65
C ALA A 376 1.04 -23.59 12.80
N SER A 377 1.41 -24.27 11.72
CA SER A 377 2.59 -23.94 10.90
C SER A 377 2.63 -22.50 10.38
N GLY A 378 1.48 -21.86 10.11
CA GLY A 378 1.42 -20.44 9.73
C GLY A 378 1.99 -19.50 10.79
N THR A 379 1.92 -19.89 12.07
CA THR A 379 2.45 -19.08 13.17
C THR A 379 3.98 -18.97 13.13
N LEU A 380 4.65 -19.88 12.43
CA LEU A 380 6.10 -19.86 12.24
C LEU A 380 6.54 -18.87 11.16
N ILE A 381 5.63 -18.27 10.41
CA ILE A 381 5.94 -17.25 9.40
C ILE A 381 5.32 -15.91 9.76
N GLU A 382 4.10 -15.91 10.30
CA GLU A 382 3.25 -14.71 10.28
C GLU A 382 2.85 -14.18 11.66
N TYR A 383 3.04 -14.95 12.73
CA TYR A 383 2.49 -14.59 14.04
C TYR A 383 2.95 -13.20 14.50
N ASP A 384 4.25 -12.94 14.47
CA ASP A 384 4.82 -11.65 14.87
C ASP A 384 4.33 -10.52 13.94
N THR A 385 4.24 -10.79 12.63
CA THR A 385 3.90 -9.80 11.60
C THR A 385 2.43 -9.37 11.68
N VAL A 386 1.50 -10.30 11.89
CA VAL A 386 0.07 -9.99 12.02
C VAL A 386 -0.25 -9.29 13.32
N ILE A 387 0.43 -9.63 14.43
CA ILE A 387 0.23 -8.96 15.71
C ILE A 387 0.69 -7.50 15.63
N ASN A 388 1.89 -7.26 15.12
CA ASN A 388 2.43 -5.91 14.97
C ASN A 388 1.58 -5.07 13.99
N GLN A 389 1.08 -5.68 12.91
CA GLN A 389 0.17 -5.04 11.97
C GLN A 389 -1.13 -4.60 12.65
N MET A 390 -1.76 -5.48 13.44
CA MET A 390 -3.00 -5.16 14.15
C MET A 390 -2.79 -4.09 15.22
N LEU A 391 -1.63 -4.01 15.88
CA LEU A 391 -1.35 -2.91 16.83
C LEU A 391 -1.43 -1.54 16.15
N VAL A 392 -0.92 -1.43 14.92
CA VAL A 392 -0.99 -0.20 14.13
C VAL A 392 -2.43 0.12 13.74
N TYR A 393 -3.23 -0.90 13.40
CA TYR A 393 -4.65 -0.70 13.11
C TYR A 393 -5.39 -0.13 14.31
N LEU A 394 -5.27 -0.78 15.48
CA LEU A 394 -6.00 -0.36 16.69
C LEU A 394 -5.62 1.05 17.15
N HIS A 395 -4.34 1.43 17.03
CA HIS A 395 -3.92 2.81 17.33
C HIS A 395 -4.57 3.83 16.38
N LEU A 396 -4.55 3.55 15.07
CA LEU A 396 -5.10 4.46 14.07
C LEU A 396 -6.62 4.50 14.02
N TRP A 397 -7.29 3.48 14.55
CA TRP A 397 -8.73 3.45 14.77
C TRP A 397 -9.14 4.05 16.11
N GLU A 398 -8.18 4.56 16.89
CA GLU A 398 -8.41 5.13 18.22
C GLU A 398 -9.16 4.16 19.16
N THR A 399 -8.88 2.85 19.01
CA THR A 399 -9.49 1.82 19.85
C THR A 399 -9.11 2.05 21.31
N ASP A 400 -10.08 1.94 22.20
CA ASP A 400 -9.85 2.00 23.65
C ASP A 400 -8.76 0.99 24.06
N GLN A 401 -7.73 1.46 24.75
CA GLN A 401 -6.60 0.64 25.18
C GLN A 401 -6.99 -0.40 26.23
N ASP A 402 -8.10 -0.18 26.93
CA ASP A 402 -8.67 -1.11 27.89
C ASP A 402 -9.60 -2.14 27.23
N HIS A 403 -9.85 -2.03 25.92
CA HIS A 403 -10.60 -3.03 25.17
C HIS A 403 -9.91 -4.41 25.31
N PRO A 404 -10.63 -5.49 25.70
CA PRO A 404 -10.02 -6.80 25.99
C PRO A 404 -9.11 -7.33 24.88
N PHE A 405 -9.58 -7.26 23.62
CA PHE A 405 -8.79 -7.62 22.46
C PHE A 405 -7.47 -6.83 22.36
N TYR A 406 -7.50 -5.51 22.59
CA TYR A 406 -6.30 -4.67 22.49
C TYR A 406 -5.31 -4.98 23.63
N VAL A 407 -5.80 -5.17 24.85
CA VAL A 407 -4.97 -5.60 26.00
C VAL A 407 -4.26 -6.91 25.69
N ARG A 408 -4.98 -7.94 25.22
CA ARG A 408 -4.36 -9.22 24.86
C ARG A 408 -3.38 -9.08 23.71
N LEU A 409 -3.71 -8.27 22.69
CA LEU A 409 -2.84 -8.05 21.55
C LEU A 409 -1.52 -7.39 21.95
N ARG A 410 -1.56 -6.40 22.85
CA ARG A 410 -0.35 -5.76 23.41
C ARG A 410 0.51 -6.75 24.17
N ALA A 411 -0.09 -7.59 25.01
CA ALA A 411 0.64 -8.65 25.71
C ALA A 411 1.30 -9.66 24.75
N ALA A 412 0.59 -10.05 23.69
CA ALA A 412 1.12 -10.94 22.65
C ALA A 412 2.29 -10.30 21.90
N ALA A 413 2.17 -9.02 21.54
CA ALA A 413 3.21 -8.24 20.88
C ALA A 413 4.45 -8.09 21.75
N ARG A 414 4.25 -7.84 23.06
CA ARG A 414 5.33 -7.77 24.04
C ARG A 414 6.12 -9.08 24.11
N GLY A 415 5.43 -10.21 24.22
CA GLY A 415 6.08 -11.52 24.23
C GLY A 415 6.86 -11.82 22.94
N ALA A 416 6.32 -11.42 21.78
CA ALA A 416 7.03 -11.55 20.50
C ALA A 416 8.28 -10.67 20.44
N PHE A 417 8.17 -9.40 20.87
CA PHE A 417 9.28 -8.45 20.94
C PHE A 417 10.39 -8.92 21.90
N ASP A 418 10.03 -9.38 23.10
CA ASP A 418 10.99 -9.85 24.09
C ASP A 418 11.76 -11.09 23.57
N ARG A 419 11.08 -12.00 22.86
CA ARG A 419 11.73 -13.16 22.22
C ARG A 419 12.74 -12.74 21.14
N ARG A 420 12.41 -11.76 20.29
CA ARG A 420 13.37 -11.22 19.30
C ARG A 420 14.54 -10.50 19.98
N SER A 421 14.28 -9.79 21.07
CA SER A 421 15.32 -9.10 21.84
C SER A 421 16.31 -10.08 22.47
N GLN A 422 15.81 -11.14 23.12
CA GLN A 422 16.65 -12.21 23.68
C GLN A 422 17.50 -12.91 22.60
N ALA A 423 16.94 -13.14 21.41
CA ALA A 423 17.67 -13.75 20.31
C ALA A 423 18.82 -12.87 19.78
N ARG A 424 18.60 -11.55 19.70
CA ARG A 424 19.66 -10.58 19.37
C ARG A 424 20.77 -10.56 20.43
N GLU A 425 20.41 -10.54 21.71
CA GLU A 425 21.37 -10.53 22.82
C GLU A 425 22.24 -11.79 22.83
N ALA A 426 21.63 -12.96 22.60
CA ALA A 426 22.37 -14.22 22.50
C ALA A 426 23.36 -14.22 21.32
N THR A 427 22.98 -13.64 20.19
CA THR A 427 23.85 -13.50 19.01
C THR A 427 25.03 -12.56 19.28
N ALA A 428 24.79 -11.42 19.93
CA ALA A 428 25.84 -10.48 20.30
C ALA A 428 26.88 -11.12 21.24
N GLN A 429 26.42 -11.85 22.26
CA GLN A 429 27.30 -12.56 23.20
C GLN A 429 28.14 -13.65 22.52
N ALA A 430 27.59 -14.34 21.52
CA ALA A 430 28.32 -15.34 20.75
C ALA A 430 29.40 -14.73 19.84
N GLY A 431 29.21 -13.50 19.37
CA GLY A 431 30.18 -12.76 18.55
C GLY A 431 31.34 -12.13 19.35
N ASP A 432 31.17 -11.92 20.65
CA ASP A 432 32.16 -11.31 21.56
C ASP A 432 33.06 -12.36 22.27
N THR A 433 32.96 -13.65 21.91
CA THR A 433 33.83 -14.69 22.47
C THR A 433 35.09 -14.83 21.60
N PRO A 434 36.30 -14.51 22.10
CA PRO A 434 37.54 -14.49 21.32
C PRO A 434 38.06 -15.86 20.86
#